data_AF-A0A7X9CSE6-F1
#
_entry.id   AF-A0A7X9CSE6-F1
#
_cell.length_a   1.000
_cell.length_b   1.000
_cell.length_c   1.000
_cell.angle_alpha   90.00
_cell.angle_beta   90.00
_cell.angle_gamma   90.00
#
_symmetry.space_group_name_H-M   'P 1'
#
loop_
_entity.id
_entity.type
_entity.pdbx_description
1 polymer ?
#
loop_
_entity_poly.entity_id
_entity_poly.type
_entity_poly.pdbx_seq_one_letter_code
_entity_poly.pdbx_strand_id
1 'polypeptide(L)'
;MSKLKAFKTGDRVSLDYINRYVDEKENMVDVNRPFRPSEYTLEEAKIKFPDWYQRVVVEKNRNQKKWNIKRDLYDWWLMQSHKIKGGHRYFYLMCMVIYAVKCDISKDKVEKDMYKKFEELSKIEHSNSLRKEDIISALETYDRQYYNFKIDDIEKLTDIRIARNKRNYKKQKVHLMGARSIQEINDKVNNTNWREGNGRPKGSGTKEDLVKDY
;
A
#
# COMPACT_ATOMS: atom_id res chain seq x y z
N MET A 1 -33.12 7.98 -25.24
CA MET A 1 -32.27 7.27 -26.22
C MET A 1 -30.92 7.98 -26.28
N SER A 2 -29.83 7.33 -25.87
CA SER A 2 -28.48 7.92 -25.98
C SER A 2 -28.04 7.94 -27.44
N LYS A 3 -27.64 9.11 -27.96
CA LYS A 3 -27.11 9.24 -29.33
C LYS A 3 -25.75 8.58 -29.41
N LEU A 4 -25.62 7.54 -30.25
CA LEU A 4 -24.35 6.91 -30.57
C LEU A 4 -23.51 7.91 -31.38
N LYS A 5 -22.35 8.33 -30.84
CA LYS A 5 -21.36 9.15 -31.56
C LYS A 5 -20.24 8.24 -32.01
N ALA A 6 -19.99 8.17 -33.32
CA ALA A 6 -18.82 7.51 -33.89
C ALA A 6 -17.92 8.54 -34.56
N PHE A 7 -16.61 8.35 -34.45
CA PHE A 7 -15.59 9.21 -35.05
C PHE A 7 -14.93 8.44 -36.19
N LYS A 8 -14.81 9.06 -37.37
CA LYS A 8 -14.04 8.50 -38.48
C LYS A 8 -12.58 8.84 -38.26
N THR A 9 -11.75 7.83 -37.99
CA THR A 9 -10.29 7.98 -37.93
C THR A 9 -9.69 7.69 -39.30
N GLY A 10 -8.52 8.26 -39.59
CA GLY A 10 -7.73 7.92 -40.78
C GLY A 10 -7.07 6.54 -40.67
N ASP A 11 -6.27 6.21 -41.69
CA ASP A 11 -5.51 4.96 -41.73
C ASP A 11 -4.40 4.92 -40.67
N ARG A 12 -3.97 3.70 -40.32
CA ARG A 12 -2.85 3.50 -39.39
C ARG A 12 -1.56 4.05 -40.01
N VAL A 13 -0.84 4.87 -39.28
CA VAL A 13 0.47 5.41 -39.68
C VAL A 13 1.60 4.69 -38.93
N SER A 14 2.79 4.63 -39.52
CA SER A 14 3.97 4.05 -38.89
C SER A 14 4.66 5.04 -37.93
N LEU A 15 5.41 4.53 -36.95
CA LEU A 15 6.25 5.37 -36.09
C LEU A 15 7.31 6.11 -36.90
N ASP A 16 7.86 5.50 -37.95
CA ASP A 16 8.79 6.16 -38.88
C ASP A 16 8.16 7.36 -39.58
N TYR A 17 6.88 7.27 -39.94
CA TYR A 17 6.17 8.41 -40.53
C TYR A 17 6.00 9.54 -39.50
N ILE A 18 5.61 9.21 -38.28
CA ILE A 18 5.45 10.20 -37.19
C ILE A 18 6.79 10.87 -36.87
N ASN A 19 7.88 10.10 -36.78
CA ASN A 19 9.21 10.61 -36.45
C ASN A 19 9.74 11.63 -37.48
N ARG A 20 9.26 11.63 -38.73
CA ARG A 20 9.63 12.65 -39.74
C ARG A 20 9.15 14.06 -39.39
N TYR A 21 8.13 14.18 -38.54
CA TYR A 21 7.56 15.45 -38.12
C TYR A 21 8.07 15.91 -36.75
N VAL A 22 9.08 15.22 -36.20
CA VAL A 22 9.70 15.59 -34.93
C VAL A 22 10.99 16.36 -35.22
N ASP A 23 11.03 17.63 -34.81
CA ASP A 23 12.17 18.53 -35.08
C ASP A 23 13.43 18.13 -34.29
N GLU A 24 13.26 17.65 -33.06
CA GLU A 24 14.35 17.24 -32.17
C GLU A 24 14.50 15.72 -32.15
N LYS A 25 15.70 15.22 -32.48
CA LYS A 25 16.00 13.77 -32.52
C LYS A 25 15.72 13.06 -31.18
N GLU A 26 15.86 13.75 -30.05
CA GLU A 26 15.64 13.19 -28.71
C GLU A 26 14.16 12.89 -28.42
N ASN A 27 13.23 13.55 -29.12
CA ASN A 27 11.79 13.36 -28.99
C ASN A 27 11.24 12.31 -29.96
N MET A 28 12.07 11.78 -30.87
CA MET A 28 11.68 10.70 -31.77
C MET A 28 11.40 9.42 -30.97
N VAL A 29 10.39 8.68 -31.39
CA VAL A 29 10.05 7.39 -30.79
C VAL A 29 11.07 6.34 -31.25
N ASP A 30 11.93 5.92 -30.33
CA ASP A 30 12.84 4.79 -30.52
C ASP A 30 12.21 3.48 -30.02
N VAL A 31 11.91 2.57 -30.93
CA VAL A 31 11.33 1.24 -30.64
C VAL A 31 12.31 0.27 -29.99
N ASN A 32 13.62 0.48 -30.16
CA ASN A 32 14.65 -0.39 -29.61
C ASN A 32 15.00 0.00 -28.17
N ARG A 33 14.72 1.25 -27.79
CA ARG A 33 14.92 1.72 -26.42
C ARG A 33 13.80 1.20 -25.52
N PRO A 34 14.13 0.45 -24.46
CA PRO A 34 13.11 0.07 -23.48
C PRO A 34 12.55 1.32 -22.79
N PHE A 35 11.23 1.38 -22.64
CA PHE A 35 10.51 2.49 -22.00
C PHE A 35 11.05 2.83 -20.60
N ARG A 36 11.59 1.83 -19.89
CA ARG A 36 12.31 1.99 -18.62
C ARG A 36 13.51 1.03 -18.63
N PRO A 37 14.72 1.50 -18.96
CA PRO A 37 15.91 0.65 -18.92
C PRO A 37 16.19 0.20 -17.48
N SER A 38 16.58 -1.06 -17.29
CA SER A 38 17.01 -1.57 -15.99
C SER A 38 18.46 -1.16 -15.72
N GLU A 39 18.76 -0.81 -14.47
CA GLU A 39 20.13 -0.49 -14.05
C GLU A 39 21.05 -1.72 -13.97
N TYR A 40 20.46 -2.92 -13.87
CA TYR A 40 21.16 -4.18 -13.69
C TYR A 40 20.87 -5.15 -14.83
N THR A 41 21.86 -5.96 -15.19
CA THR A 41 21.69 -7.14 -16.03
C THR A 41 20.93 -8.25 -15.29
N LEU A 42 20.44 -9.26 -16.01
CA LEU A 42 19.72 -10.40 -15.40
C LEU A 42 20.60 -11.18 -14.40
N GLU A 43 21.89 -11.35 -14.70
CA GLU A 43 22.84 -12.05 -13.83
C GLU A 43 23.10 -11.26 -12.55
N GLU A 44 23.32 -9.94 -12.66
CA GLU A 44 23.48 -9.07 -11.50
C GLU A 44 22.20 -9.01 -10.65
N ALA A 45 21.03 -8.98 -11.29
CA ALA A 45 19.75 -8.99 -10.61
C ALA A 45 19.52 -10.31 -9.83
N LYS A 46 20.01 -11.44 -10.34
CA LYS A 46 19.95 -12.73 -9.65
C LYS A 46 20.76 -12.71 -8.34
N ILE A 47 21.89 -12.02 -8.32
CA ILE A 47 22.76 -11.90 -7.14
C ILE A 47 22.22 -10.85 -6.16
N LYS A 48 21.88 -9.65 -6.65
CA LYS A 48 21.47 -8.51 -5.81
C LYS A 48 20.03 -8.61 -5.32
N PHE A 49 19.14 -9.20 -6.11
CA PHE A 49 17.70 -9.29 -5.84
C PHE A 49 17.16 -10.71 -6.06
N PRO A 50 17.66 -11.71 -5.32
CA PRO A 50 17.34 -13.12 -5.55
C PRO A 50 15.83 -13.40 -5.51
N ASP A 51 15.11 -12.83 -4.54
CA ASP A 51 13.65 -12.97 -4.41
C ASP A 51 12.89 -12.38 -5.60
N TRP A 52 13.35 -11.25 -6.13
CA TRP A 52 12.74 -10.63 -7.30
C TRP A 52 13.00 -11.49 -8.54
N TYR A 53 14.24 -11.98 -8.71
CA TYR A 53 14.61 -12.81 -9.85
C TYR A 53 13.80 -14.10 -9.88
N GLN A 54 13.71 -14.80 -8.74
CA GLN A 54 12.91 -16.02 -8.61
C GLN A 54 11.45 -15.76 -9.00
N ARG A 55 10.82 -14.74 -8.41
CA ARG A 55 9.40 -14.45 -8.67
C ARG A 55 9.11 -13.96 -10.09
N VAL A 56 9.94 -13.07 -10.62
CA VAL A 56 9.66 -12.35 -11.88
C VAL A 56 10.19 -13.11 -13.11
N VAL A 57 11.39 -13.69 -13.00
CA VAL A 57 12.08 -14.37 -14.11
C VAL A 57 11.72 -15.86 -14.15
N VAL A 58 11.83 -16.56 -13.01
CA VAL A 58 11.58 -18.01 -12.94
C VAL A 58 10.08 -18.32 -12.91
N GLU A 59 9.37 -17.79 -11.93
CA GLU A 59 7.92 -18.04 -11.73
C GLU A 59 7.04 -17.24 -12.71
N LYS A 60 7.62 -16.28 -13.46
CA LYS A 60 6.93 -15.37 -14.37
C LYS A 60 5.80 -14.57 -13.71
N ASN A 61 5.79 -14.44 -12.39
CA ASN A 61 4.84 -13.66 -11.64
C ASN A 61 5.30 -12.19 -11.61
N ARG A 62 4.86 -11.43 -12.61
CA ARG A 62 5.22 -10.02 -12.81
C ARG A 62 4.36 -9.03 -12.01
N ASN A 63 3.42 -9.53 -11.22
CA ASN A 63 2.51 -8.68 -10.44
C ASN A 63 3.30 -7.85 -9.42
N GLN A 64 2.79 -6.67 -9.05
CA GLN A 64 3.48 -5.88 -8.04
C GLN A 64 3.43 -6.58 -6.68
N LYS A 65 4.53 -6.53 -5.92
CA LYS A 65 4.53 -7.02 -4.54
C LYS A 65 3.56 -6.15 -3.74
N LYS A 66 2.54 -6.79 -3.19
CA LYS A 66 1.54 -6.18 -2.30
C LYS A 66 2.18 -5.78 -0.96
N TRP A 67 1.74 -4.66 -0.40
CA TRP A 67 2.03 -4.32 0.99
C TRP A 67 1.15 -5.16 1.91
N ASN A 68 1.77 -6.12 2.61
CA ASN A 68 1.08 -6.93 3.61
C ASN A 68 0.97 -6.13 4.90
N ILE A 69 -0.27 -5.87 5.32
CA ILE A 69 -0.59 -5.11 6.53
C ILE A 69 -1.48 -5.97 7.43
N LYS A 70 -1.40 -5.75 8.74
CA LYS A 70 -2.28 -6.41 9.71
C LYS A 70 -3.74 -6.03 9.50
N ARG A 71 -4.61 -7.01 9.74
CA ARG A 71 -6.06 -6.86 9.65
C ARG A 71 -6.64 -5.73 10.50
N ASP A 72 -6.01 -5.39 11.61
CA ASP A 72 -6.38 -4.26 12.48
C ASP A 72 -6.61 -2.96 11.70
N LEU A 73 -5.88 -2.74 10.60
CA LEU A 73 -6.04 -1.53 9.79
C LEU A 73 -7.33 -1.53 8.97
N TYR A 74 -7.78 -2.68 8.47
CA TYR A 74 -9.08 -2.80 7.80
C TYR A 74 -10.22 -2.59 8.79
N ASP A 75 -10.14 -3.23 9.96
CA ASP A 75 -11.17 -3.07 11.00
C ASP A 75 -11.22 -1.62 11.52
N TRP A 76 -10.06 -0.97 11.69
CA TRP A 76 -9.96 0.47 11.97
C TRP A 76 -10.62 1.34 10.87
N TRP A 77 -10.44 0.99 9.60
CA TRP A 77 -11.04 1.70 8.47
C TRP A 77 -12.57 1.62 8.46
N LEU A 78 -13.12 0.46 8.80
CA LEU A 78 -14.57 0.28 8.95
C LEU A 78 -15.18 1.25 9.98
N MET A 79 -14.42 1.64 11.00
CA MET A 79 -14.88 2.60 12.00
C MET A 79 -14.90 4.05 11.50
N GLN A 80 -14.26 4.37 10.36
CA GLN A 80 -14.10 5.75 9.91
C GLN A 80 -15.29 6.32 9.10
N SER A 81 -16.34 5.53 8.84
CA SER A 81 -17.48 5.96 8.00
C SER A 81 -18.12 7.27 8.46
N HIS A 82 -18.17 7.52 9.77
CA HIS A 82 -18.72 8.75 10.36
C HIS A 82 -17.99 10.05 9.99
N LYS A 83 -16.76 9.98 9.46
CA LYS A 83 -15.98 11.16 9.05
C LYS A 83 -16.19 11.55 7.59
N ILE A 84 -16.89 10.71 6.83
CA ILE A 84 -17.04 10.88 5.39
C ILE A 84 -18.03 11.99 5.07
N LYS A 85 -17.66 12.86 4.12
CA LYS A 85 -18.55 13.84 3.49
C LYS A 85 -19.10 13.30 2.17
N GLY A 86 -20.19 13.87 1.69
CA GLY A 86 -20.94 13.37 0.52
C GLY A 86 -20.10 13.05 -0.72
N GLY A 87 -19.12 13.90 -1.07
CA GLY A 87 -18.25 13.69 -2.25
C GLY A 87 -17.25 12.53 -2.11
N HIS A 88 -17.03 12.04 -0.89
CA HIS A 88 -16.00 11.04 -0.58
C HIS A 88 -16.56 9.63 -0.32
N ARG A 89 -17.87 9.43 -0.45
CA ARG A 89 -18.55 8.15 -0.17
C ARG A 89 -18.04 7.00 -1.04
N TYR A 90 -17.92 7.22 -2.35
CA TYR A 90 -17.35 6.21 -3.27
C TYR A 90 -15.90 5.89 -2.91
N PHE A 91 -15.08 6.93 -2.64
CA PHE A 91 -13.67 6.73 -2.31
C PHE A 91 -13.47 5.98 -0.99
N TYR A 92 -14.39 6.12 -0.02
CA TYR A 92 -14.39 5.30 1.18
C TYR A 92 -14.55 3.81 0.86
N LEU A 93 -15.54 3.46 0.03
CA LEU A 93 -15.79 2.10 -0.43
C LEU A 93 -14.59 1.55 -1.22
N MET A 94 -14.03 2.36 -2.11
CA MET A 94 -12.80 2.01 -2.85
C MET A 94 -11.63 1.73 -1.89
N CYS A 95 -11.44 2.56 -0.87
CA CYS A 95 -10.39 2.35 0.13
C CYS A 95 -10.63 1.13 1.04
N MET A 96 -11.89 0.74 1.28
CA MET A 96 -12.20 -0.53 1.96
C MET A 96 -11.60 -1.71 1.19
N VAL A 97 -11.78 -1.73 -0.13
CA VAL A 97 -11.22 -2.77 -1.00
C VAL A 97 -9.69 -2.74 -0.97
N ILE A 98 -9.07 -1.56 -1.09
CA ILE A 98 -7.60 -1.40 -1.01
C ILE A 98 -7.06 -1.95 0.32
N TYR A 99 -7.68 -1.64 1.46
CA TYR A 99 -7.24 -2.16 2.75
C TYR A 99 -7.49 -3.66 2.88
N ALA A 100 -8.61 -4.17 2.37
CA ALA A 100 -8.89 -5.59 2.35
C ALA A 100 -7.83 -6.38 1.58
N VAL A 101 -7.45 -5.89 0.38
CA VAL A 101 -6.33 -6.46 -0.37
C VAL A 101 -4.98 -6.02 0.17
N LYS A 102 -4.86 -5.32 1.28
CA LYS A 102 -3.59 -5.20 2.02
C LYS A 102 -3.54 -6.18 3.19
N CYS A 103 -4.71 -6.58 3.69
CA CYS A 103 -4.92 -7.42 4.87
C CYS A 103 -5.32 -8.88 4.56
N ASP A 104 -5.28 -9.30 3.30
CA ASP A 104 -5.65 -10.67 2.87
C ASP A 104 -7.10 -11.05 3.23
N ILE A 105 -8.02 -10.10 3.07
CA ILE A 105 -9.45 -10.32 3.30
C ILE A 105 -10.11 -10.77 1.99
N SER A 106 -10.91 -11.84 2.06
CA SER A 106 -11.59 -12.39 0.89
C SER A 106 -12.61 -11.41 0.30
N LYS A 107 -12.75 -11.42 -1.02
CA LYS A 107 -13.68 -10.55 -1.77
C LYS A 107 -15.11 -10.63 -1.23
N ASP A 108 -15.61 -11.85 -0.99
CA ASP A 108 -16.96 -12.10 -0.45
C ASP A 108 -17.20 -11.42 0.91
N LYS A 109 -16.17 -11.37 1.76
CA LYS A 109 -16.27 -10.73 3.06
C LYS A 109 -16.32 -9.21 2.93
N VAL A 110 -15.47 -8.65 2.06
CA VAL A 110 -15.44 -7.21 1.78
C VAL A 110 -16.76 -6.76 1.21
N GLU A 111 -17.32 -7.49 0.26
CA GLU A 111 -18.62 -7.19 -0.35
C GLU A 111 -19.73 -7.11 0.72
N LYS A 112 -19.81 -8.10 1.63
CA LYS A 112 -20.77 -8.08 2.74
C LYS A 112 -20.58 -6.86 3.65
N ASP A 113 -19.35 -6.50 3.96
CA ASP A 113 -19.05 -5.33 4.79
C ASP A 113 -19.37 -4.01 4.05
N MET A 114 -19.12 -3.94 2.74
CA MET A 114 -19.45 -2.80 1.90
C MET A 114 -20.95 -2.56 1.84
N TYR A 115 -21.77 -3.61 1.68
CA TYR A 115 -23.23 -3.46 1.71
C TYR A 115 -23.73 -2.89 3.04
N LYS A 116 -23.14 -3.30 4.17
CA LYS A 116 -23.48 -2.72 5.48
C LYS A 116 -23.12 -1.24 5.54
N LYS A 117 -21.93 -0.87 5.07
CA LYS A 117 -21.47 0.53 5.06
C LYS A 117 -22.18 1.40 4.04
N PHE A 118 -22.64 0.82 2.94
CA PHE A 118 -23.44 1.51 1.93
C PHE A 118 -24.71 2.12 2.53
N GLU A 119 -25.41 1.41 3.41
CA GLU A 119 -26.61 1.91 4.10
C GLU A 119 -26.33 3.11 5.02
N GLU A 120 -25.14 3.21 5.59
CA GLU A 120 -24.71 4.38 6.37
C GLU A 120 -24.36 5.56 5.44
N LEU A 121 -23.60 5.28 4.38
CA LEU A 121 -23.07 6.30 3.47
C LEU A 121 -24.15 6.89 2.55
N SER A 122 -25.14 6.09 2.14
CA SER A 122 -26.23 6.52 1.25
C SER A 122 -27.06 7.65 1.88
N LYS A 123 -27.12 7.72 3.22
CA LYS A 123 -27.83 8.76 3.98
C LYS A 123 -27.11 10.11 4.00
N ILE A 124 -25.82 10.15 3.68
CA ILE A 124 -25.05 11.39 3.67
C ILE A 124 -25.38 12.15 2.38
N GLU A 125 -25.88 13.37 2.50
CA GLU A 125 -26.31 14.19 1.37
C GLU A 125 -25.15 14.58 0.43
N HIS A 126 -25.43 14.57 -0.88
CA HIS A 126 -24.54 15.02 -1.94
C HIS A 126 -25.33 15.18 -3.24
N SER A 127 -24.82 15.96 -4.19
CA SER A 127 -25.45 16.17 -5.51
C SER A 127 -25.69 14.88 -6.28
N ASN A 128 -24.72 13.97 -6.27
CA ASN A 128 -24.83 12.64 -6.87
C ASN A 128 -25.31 11.61 -5.84
N SER A 129 -26.26 10.74 -6.17
CA SER A 129 -26.65 9.63 -5.29
C SER A 129 -25.62 8.50 -5.34
N LEU A 130 -25.36 7.86 -4.19
CA LEU A 130 -24.57 6.64 -4.11
C LEU A 130 -25.48 5.44 -4.47
N ARG A 131 -25.04 4.55 -5.36
CA ARG A 131 -25.82 3.43 -5.88
C ARG A 131 -25.10 2.10 -5.72
N LYS A 132 -25.82 0.98 -5.88
CA LYS A 132 -25.22 -0.36 -5.75
C LYS A 132 -24.14 -0.62 -6.82
N GLU A 133 -24.24 0.02 -7.98
CA GLU A 133 -23.22 -0.04 -9.02
C GLU A 133 -21.87 0.52 -8.55
N ASP A 134 -21.87 1.47 -7.59
CA ASP A 134 -20.64 2.00 -7.00
C ASP A 134 -19.89 0.95 -6.17
N ILE A 135 -20.61 0.00 -5.56
CA ILE A 135 -20.00 -1.14 -4.84
C ILE A 135 -19.29 -2.05 -5.85
N ILE A 136 -19.93 -2.36 -6.97
CA ILE A 136 -19.36 -3.21 -8.02
C ILE A 136 -18.10 -2.55 -8.59
N SER A 137 -18.19 -1.26 -8.94
CA SER A 137 -17.08 -0.46 -9.42
C SER A 137 -15.92 -0.42 -8.43
N ALA A 138 -16.20 -0.24 -7.14
CA ALA A 138 -15.17 -0.30 -6.10
C ALA A 138 -14.55 -1.71 -5.97
N LEU A 139 -15.34 -2.78 -6.06
CA LEU A 139 -14.84 -4.17 -5.99
C LEU A 139 -13.92 -4.52 -7.18
N GLU A 140 -14.08 -3.90 -8.35
CA GLU A 140 -13.13 -4.08 -9.47
C GLU A 140 -11.70 -3.66 -9.10
N THR A 141 -11.52 -2.76 -8.13
CA THR A 141 -10.19 -2.35 -7.68
C THR A 141 -9.41 -3.47 -6.99
N TYR A 142 -10.08 -4.53 -6.55
CA TYR A 142 -9.47 -5.73 -5.95
C TYR A 142 -8.49 -6.39 -6.94
N ASP A 143 -8.88 -6.46 -8.20
CA ASP A 143 -8.18 -7.17 -9.27
C ASP A 143 -7.14 -6.29 -9.98
N ARG A 144 -7.30 -4.96 -9.94
CA ARG A 144 -6.44 -3.96 -10.61
C ARG A 144 -5.12 -3.66 -9.90
N GLN A 145 -4.77 -4.39 -8.85
CA GLN A 145 -3.49 -4.26 -8.16
C GLN A 145 -3.20 -2.89 -7.53
N TYR A 146 -4.21 -2.21 -6.99
CA TYR A 146 -4.04 -0.98 -6.18
C TYR A 146 -3.38 -1.23 -4.81
N TYR A 147 -2.53 -2.24 -4.70
CA TYR A 147 -1.89 -2.71 -3.47
C TYR A 147 -0.88 -1.71 -2.90
N ASN A 148 -0.40 -0.78 -3.72
CA ASN A 148 0.64 0.21 -3.37
C ASN A 148 0.10 1.63 -3.16
N PHE A 149 -1.21 1.77 -2.92
CA PHE A 149 -1.83 3.07 -2.63
C PHE A 149 -1.21 3.70 -1.37
N LYS A 150 -0.72 4.94 -1.48
CA LYS A 150 -0.04 5.61 -0.35
C LYS A 150 -1.07 6.22 0.60
N ILE A 151 -0.66 6.40 1.86
CA ILE A 151 -1.48 7.08 2.87
C ILE A 151 -1.90 8.47 2.35
N ASP A 152 -0.96 9.24 1.79
CA ASP A 152 -1.22 10.57 1.23
C ASP A 152 -2.35 10.57 0.17
N ASP A 153 -2.41 9.53 -0.66
CA ASP A 153 -3.43 9.42 -1.70
C ASP A 153 -4.79 9.04 -1.09
N ILE A 154 -4.80 8.19 -0.06
CA ILE A 154 -6.02 7.88 0.70
C ILE A 154 -6.56 9.16 1.36
N GLU A 155 -5.71 9.91 2.05
CA GLU A 155 -6.09 11.17 2.71
C GLU A 155 -6.70 12.16 1.71
N LYS A 156 -6.09 12.32 0.53
CA LYS A 156 -6.59 13.21 -0.53
C LYS A 156 -7.96 12.76 -1.06
N LEU A 157 -8.17 11.46 -1.25
CA LEU A 157 -9.41 10.94 -1.82
C LEU A 157 -10.57 10.93 -0.82
N THR A 158 -10.29 10.69 0.46
CA THR A 158 -11.34 10.50 1.47
C THR A 158 -11.53 11.67 2.41
N ASP A 159 -10.64 12.66 2.39
CA ASP A 159 -10.60 13.79 3.33
C ASP A 159 -10.51 13.32 4.81
N ILE A 160 -9.92 12.14 5.04
CA ILE A 160 -9.69 11.58 6.38
C ILE A 160 -8.22 11.73 6.70
N ARG A 161 -7.89 12.50 7.74
CA ARG A 161 -6.52 12.58 8.25
C ARG A 161 -6.12 11.29 8.95
N ILE A 162 -5.00 10.70 8.53
CA ILE A 162 -4.38 9.52 9.14
C ILE A 162 -3.10 9.97 9.86
N ALA A 163 -3.13 9.88 11.19
CA ALA A 163 -1.97 10.21 12.00
C ALA A 163 -0.82 9.23 11.70
N ARG A 164 0.31 9.75 11.25
CA ARG A 164 1.51 8.95 10.99
C ARG A 164 2.26 8.77 12.29
N ASN A 165 2.62 7.53 12.60
CA ASN A 165 3.52 7.27 13.72
C ASN A 165 4.87 7.92 13.40
N LYS A 166 5.15 9.08 14.00
CA LYS A 166 6.45 9.73 13.86
C LYS A 166 7.46 8.90 14.66
N ARG A 167 8.19 8.02 13.96
CA ARG A 167 9.48 7.57 14.49
C ARG A 167 10.33 8.84 14.59
N ASN A 168 10.95 9.11 15.74
CA ASN A 168 11.98 10.13 15.75
C ASN A 168 12.97 9.75 14.64
N TYR A 169 13.35 10.67 13.75
CA TYR A 169 14.20 10.34 12.58
C TYR A 169 15.63 9.91 12.99
N LYS A 170 15.82 9.52 14.24
CA LYS A 170 17.04 9.04 14.83
C LYS A 170 17.20 7.57 14.48
N LYS A 171 18.42 7.20 14.09
CA LYS A 171 18.81 5.79 14.01
C LYS A 171 18.51 5.11 15.36
N GLN A 172 18.12 3.84 15.34
CA GLN A 172 17.71 3.08 16.54
C GLN A 172 18.71 3.23 17.70
N LYS A 173 20.02 3.23 17.40
CA LYS A 173 21.09 3.45 18.38
C LYS A 173 20.93 4.78 19.15
N VAL A 174 20.70 5.87 18.43
CA VAL A 174 20.57 7.22 19.02
C VAL A 174 19.25 7.35 19.80
N HIS A 175 18.18 6.73 19.32
CA HIS A 175 16.92 6.69 20.06
C HIS A 175 17.07 5.95 21.41
N LEU A 176 17.71 4.78 21.40
CA LEU A 176 17.95 3.99 22.61
C LEU A 176 18.91 4.69 23.58
N MET A 177 19.89 5.45 23.09
CA MET A 177 20.75 6.28 23.94
C MET A 177 19.91 7.27 24.76
N GLY A 178 19.03 8.04 24.11
CA GLY A 178 18.17 9.00 24.81
C GLY A 178 17.23 8.33 25.82
N ALA A 179 16.62 7.19 25.46
CA ALA A 179 15.76 6.44 26.37
C ALA A 179 16.53 5.92 27.60
N ARG A 180 17.76 5.43 27.40
CA ARG A 180 18.62 4.95 28.51
C ARG A 180 19.08 6.09 29.42
N SER A 181 19.40 7.25 28.87
CA SER A 181 19.79 8.42 29.67
C SER A 181 18.63 8.92 30.55
N ILE A 182 17.41 8.96 30.02
CA ILE A 182 16.22 9.32 30.81
C ILE A 182 15.98 8.28 31.91
N GLN A 183 16.11 6.99 31.59
CA GLN A 183 15.98 5.92 32.59
C GLN A 183 16.99 6.07 33.73
N GLU A 184 18.26 6.36 33.40
CA GLU A 184 19.32 6.55 34.40
C GLU A 184 19.02 7.72 35.34
N ILE A 185 18.48 8.82 34.81
CA ILE A 185 18.05 9.97 35.62
C ILE A 185 16.89 9.56 36.55
N ASN A 186 15.89 8.84 36.04
CA ASN A 186 14.76 8.38 36.84
C ASN A 186 15.17 7.41 37.94
N ASP A 187 16.08 6.47 37.64
CA ASP A 187 16.64 5.51 38.58
C ASP A 187 17.34 6.27 39.73
N LYS A 188 18.16 7.28 39.39
CA LYS A 188 18.85 8.15 40.37
C LYS A 188 17.90 8.96 41.24
N VAL A 189 16.89 9.60 40.65
CA VAL A 189 15.96 10.48 41.38
C VAL A 189 15.05 9.69 42.32
N ASN A 190 14.56 8.54 41.87
CA ASN A 190 13.62 7.73 42.64
C ASN A 190 14.30 6.69 43.54
N ASN A 191 15.64 6.65 43.54
CA ASN A 191 16.43 5.61 44.20
C ASN A 191 15.96 4.19 43.84
N THR A 192 15.68 3.99 42.55
CA THR A 192 15.23 2.72 41.98
C THR A 192 16.27 2.18 41.00
N ASN A 193 16.22 0.90 40.69
CA ASN A 193 17.07 0.29 39.67
C ASN A 193 16.21 -0.56 38.75
N TRP A 194 15.68 0.05 37.68
CA TRP A 194 14.86 -0.68 36.72
C TRP A 194 15.57 -1.89 36.10
N ARG A 195 16.90 -1.90 36.04
CA ARG A 195 17.68 -3.01 35.47
C ARG A 195 17.78 -4.21 36.39
N GLU A 196 17.53 -4.05 37.67
CA GLU A 196 17.55 -5.12 38.65
C GLU A 196 16.28 -5.96 38.52
N GLY A 197 16.42 -7.24 38.20
CA GLY A 197 15.29 -8.18 38.07
C GLY A 197 14.47 -8.10 36.77
N ASN A 198 14.46 -6.97 36.04
CA ASN A 198 13.68 -6.82 34.80
C ASN A 198 14.47 -7.10 33.50
N GLY A 199 15.72 -7.56 33.62
CA GLY A 199 16.53 -8.03 32.50
C GLY A 199 16.20 -9.46 32.09
N ARG A 200 16.62 -9.87 30.89
CA ARG A 200 16.63 -11.28 30.49
C ARG A 200 17.44 -12.08 31.53
N PRO A 201 16.88 -13.11 32.20
CA PRO A 201 17.58 -13.86 33.23
C PRO A 201 18.90 -14.41 32.71
N LYS A 202 19.97 -14.25 33.48
CA LYS A 202 21.30 -14.79 33.18
C LYS A 202 21.16 -16.32 33.04
N GLY A 203 21.49 -16.88 31.86
CA GLY A 203 21.32 -18.30 31.55
C GLY A 203 20.04 -18.68 30.78
N SER A 204 19.14 -17.75 30.47
CA SER A 204 17.94 -18.03 29.65
C SER A 204 18.21 -18.17 28.13
N GLY A 205 19.48 -18.24 27.72
CA GLY A 205 19.93 -18.38 26.33
C GLY A 205 20.51 -19.75 25.97
N THR A 206 20.75 -20.63 26.94
CA THR A 206 21.37 -21.95 26.77
C THR A 206 20.34 -23.07 26.59
N LYS A 207 19.18 -22.80 25.99
CA LYS A 207 18.20 -23.83 25.63
C LYS A 207 18.34 -24.31 24.18
N GLU A 208 19.41 -23.95 23.48
CA GLU A 208 19.70 -24.49 22.14
C GLU A 208 19.83 -26.01 22.16
N ASP A 209 20.39 -26.59 23.23
CA ASP A 209 20.55 -28.04 23.36
C ASP A 209 19.21 -28.76 23.57
N LEU A 210 18.22 -28.12 24.20
CA LEU A 210 16.87 -28.67 24.39
C LEU A 210 16.00 -28.66 23.11
N VAL A 211 16.38 -27.85 22.11
CA VAL A 211 15.61 -27.70 20.85
C VAL A 211 16.17 -28.60 19.75
N LYS A 212 17.41 -29.11 19.89
CA LYS A 212 18.03 -30.01 18.90
C LYS A 212 17.65 -31.49 19.06
N ASP A 213 17.07 -31.86 20.20
CA ASP A 213 16.64 -33.24 20.51
C ASP A 213 15.14 -33.51 20.21
N TYR A 214 14.47 -32.61 19.48
CA TYR A 214 13.10 -32.79 18.95
C TYR A 214 13.09 -32.61 17.43
#